data_AF-A0A960JY76-F1
#
_entry.id   AF-A0A960JY76-F1
#
_cell.length_a   1.000
_cell.length_b   1.000
_cell.length_c   1.000
_cell.angle_alpha   90.00
_cell.angle_beta   90.00
_cell.angle_gamma   90.00
#
_symmetry.space_group_name_H-M   'P 1'
#
loop_
_entity.id
_entity.type
_entity.pdbx_description
1 polymer ?
#
loop_
_entity_poly.entity_id
_entity_poly.type
_entity_poly.pdbx_seq_one_letter_code
_entity_poly.pdbx_strand_id
1 'polypeptide(L)'
;WFLYGMTSDDPYSVVNHPLQPHAQHLHVLFAPLLVFVVGYSWRRHIGPRLRLPGLRGYASGLELALSLVPMVVSGYLIQIAVDLGWRQIWVIVHLAASVLWIAGYLVHQLRARKTRAGSS
;
A
#
# COMPACT_ATOMS: atom_id res chain seq x y z
N TRP A 1 9.21 11.77 4.38
CA TRP A 1 8.81 12.28 5.71
C TRP A 1 9.94 12.09 6.72
N PHE A 2 10.31 10.85 7.11
CA PHE A 2 11.42 10.62 8.06
C PHE A 2 12.80 11.14 7.61
N LEU A 3 13.11 11.11 6.31
CA LEU A 3 14.39 11.59 5.78
C LEU A 3 14.55 13.12 5.78
N TYR A 4 13.45 13.88 5.81
CA TYR A 4 13.45 15.34 5.62
C TYR A 4 13.05 16.11 6.88
N GLY A 5 12.62 15.43 7.95
CA GLY A 5 12.15 16.06 9.17
C GLY A 5 13.23 16.31 10.23
N MET A 6 14.41 15.71 10.07
CA MET A 6 15.54 15.84 11.00
C MET A 6 16.82 15.46 10.25
N THR A 7 17.96 16.05 10.62
CA THR A 7 19.30 15.65 10.16
C THR A 7 20.03 15.01 11.33
N SER A 8 20.75 13.92 11.09
CA SER A 8 21.60 13.30 12.11
C SER A 8 22.77 14.21 12.46
N ASP A 9 23.09 14.33 13.75
CA ASP A 9 24.30 15.01 14.23
C ASP A 9 25.58 14.19 13.96
N ASP A 10 25.43 12.88 13.69
CA ASP A 10 26.50 12.00 13.24
C ASP A 10 26.64 12.04 11.70
N PRO A 11 27.77 12.55 11.17
CA PRO A 11 28.03 12.66 9.73
C PRO A 11 28.14 11.31 9.00
N TYR A 12 28.24 10.19 9.71
CA TYR A 12 28.29 8.84 9.14
C TYR A 12 26.96 8.07 9.26
N SER A 13 25.94 8.67 9.86
CA SER A 13 24.64 8.01 10.02
C SER A 13 23.87 7.95 8.71
N VAL A 14 23.40 6.75 8.36
CA VAL A 14 22.44 6.51 7.27
C VAL A 14 21.00 6.82 7.72
N VAL A 15 20.79 7.01 9.02
CA VAL A 15 19.47 7.22 9.65
C VAL A 15 19.35 8.65 10.14
N ASN A 16 18.37 9.37 9.60
CA ASN A 16 18.12 10.76 9.97
C ASN A 16 17.16 10.90 11.16
N HIS A 17 16.20 9.97 11.30
CA HIS A 17 15.18 10.02 12.35
C HIS A 17 15.19 8.74 13.20
N PRO A 18 15.18 8.81 14.55
CA PRO A 18 15.29 7.63 15.43
C PRO A 18 14.20 6.57 15.20
N LEU A 19 12.99 7.00 14.80
CA LEU A 19 11.88 6.09 14.47
C LEU A 19 11.95 5.46 13.07
N GLN A 20 12.84 5.92 12.19
CA GLN A 20 12.96 5.39 10.83
C GLN A 20 13.21 3.87 10.79
N PRO A 21 14.19 3.29 11.53
CA PRO A 21 14.40 1.85 11.55
C PRO A 21 13.20 1.09 12.14
N HIS A 22 12.56 1.63 13.18
CA HIS A 22 11.39 1.02 13.81
C HIS A 22 10.20 0.94 12.84
N ALA A 23 9.91 2.04 12.14
CA ALA A 23 8.85 2.08 11.13
C ALA A 23 9.13 1.12 9.97
N GLN A 24 10.39 1.02 9.53
CA GLN A 24 10.80 0.06 8.51
C GLN A 24 10.61 -1.39 8.98
N HIS A 25 11.05 -1.74 10.19
CA HIS A 25 10.88 -3.09 10.72
C HIS A 25 9.40 -3.46 10.85
N LEU A 26 8.58 -2.57 11.41
CA LEU A 26 7.15 -2.78 11.50
C LEU A 26 6.53 -2.97 10.10
N HIS A 27 6.91 -2.14 9.14
CA HIS A 27 6.39 -2.29 7.77
C HIS A 27 6.74 -3.66 7.17
N VAL A 28 8.00 -4.10 7.27
CA VAL A 28 8.44 -5.40 6.74
C VAL A 28 7.74 -6.58 7.45
N LEU A 29 7.46 -6.46 8.75
CA LEU A 29 6.75 -7.49 9.52
C LEU A 29 5.24 -7.54 9.21
N PHE A 30 4.60 -6.38 9.07
CA PHE A 30 3.15 -6.29 8.86
C PHE A 30 2.74 -6.37 7.39
N ALA A 31 3.63 -6.08 6.44
CA ALA A 31 3.31 -6.18 5.01
C ALA A 31 2.84 -7.59 4.58
N PRO A 32 3.47 -8.71 5.00
CA PRO A 32 2.97 -10.06 4.71
C PRO A 32 1.58 -10.32 5.29
N LEU A 33 1.29 -9.79 6.48
CA LEU A 33 -0.04 -9.93 7.10
C LEU A 33 -1.10 -9.19 6.28
N LEU A 34 -0.80 -7.98 5.80
CA LEU A 34 -1.71 -7.24 4.92
C LEU A 34 -1.99 -8.03 3.62
N VAL A 35 -0.94 -8.55 2.97
CA VAL A 35 -1.08 -9.35 1.75
C VAL A 35 -1.94 -10.59 2.00
N PHE A 36 -1.76 -11.26 3.14
CA PHE A 36 -2.57 -12.40 3.53
C PHE A 36 -4.04 -12.03 3.74
N VAL A 37 -4.33 -10.96 4.49
CA VAL A 37 -5.71 -10.49 4.73
C VAL A 37 -6.40 -10.10 3.42
N VAL A 38 -5.68 -9.47 2.50
CA VAL A 38 -6.23 -9.15 1.17
C VAL A 38 -6.45 -10.42 0.35
N GLY A 39 -5.53 -11.38 0.37
CA GLY A 39 -5.70 -12.69 -0.28
C GLY A 39 -6.90 -13.47 0.25
N TYR A 40 -7.14 -13.43 1.56
CA TYR A 40 -8.35 -14.00 2.16
C TYR A 40 -9.62 -13.24 1.73
N SER A 41 -9.56 -11.91 1.74
CA SER A 41 -10.65 -11.05 1.26
C SER A 41 -10.94 -11.27 -0.23
N TRP A 42 -9.94 -11.69 -1.01
CA TRP A 42 -10.10 -12.00 -2.42
C TRP A 42 -11.09 -13.14 -2.64
N ARG A 43 -10.98 -14.22 -1.86
CA ARG A 43 -11.87 -15.39 -1.98
C ARG A 43 -13.32 -15.05 -1.63
N ARG A 44 -13.54 -14.22 -0.61
CA ARG A 44 -14.89 -13.93 -0.07
C ARG A 44 -15.57 -12.71 -0.68
N HIS A 45 -14.80 -11.73 -1.17
CA HIS A 45 -15.34 -10.42 -1.55
C HIS A 45 -14.94 -10.00 -2.95
N ILE A 46 -13.64 -9.95 -3.25
CA ILE A 46 -13.14 -9.36 -4.51
C ILE A 46 -13.48 -10.27 -5.70
N GLY A 47 -13.12 -11.55 -5.62
CA GLY A 47 -13.31 -12.51 -6.71
C GLY A 47 -14.76 -12.61 -7.22
N PRO A 48 -15.76 -12.79 -6.35
CA PRO A 48 -17.17 -12.79 -6.77
C PRO A 48 -17.62 -11.48 -7.41
N ARG A 49 -17.16 -10.33 -6.91
CA ARG A 49 -17.52 -9.01 -7.44
C ARG A 49 -16.87 -8.72 -8.78
N LEU A 50 -15.66 -9.23 -9.04
CA LEU A 50 -15.00 -9.09 -10.34
C LEU A 50 -15.76 -9.79 -11.48
N ARG A 51 -16.56 -10.81 -11.17
CA ARG A 51 -17.41 -11.51 -12.15
C ARG A 51 -18.72 -10.80 -12.45
N LEU A 52 -19.05 -9.75 -11.70
CA LEU A 52 -20.31 -9.01 -11.78
C LEU A 52 -20.02 -7.52 -12.03
N PRO A 53 -19.57 -7.16 -13.25
CA PRO A 53 -19.35 -5.77 -13.61
C PRO A 53 -20.67 -4.97 -13.52
N GLY A 54 -20.57 -3.68 -13.18
CA GLY A 54 -21.73 -2.80 -13.03
C GLY A 54 -22.32 -2.75 -11.61
N LEU A 55 -21.87 -3.61 -10.69
CA LEU A 55 -22.23 -3.47 -9.26
C LEU A 55 -21.73 -2.15 -8.69
N ARG A 56 -22.52 -1.56 -7.79
CA ARG A 56 -22.13 -0.34 -7.07
C ARG A 56 -20.82 -0.57 -6.29
N GLY A 57 -19.84 0.30 -6.53
CA GLY A 57 -18.50 0.21 -5.93
C GLY A 57 -17.52 -0.70 -6.70
N TYR A 58 -17.93 -1.31 -7.82
CA TYR A 58 -17.06 -2.14 -8.66
C TYR A 58 -15.80 -1.39 -9.11
N ALA A 59 -15.96 -0.21 -9.72
CA ALA A 59 -14.83 0.58 -10.23
C ALA A 59 -13.80 0.90 -9.15
N SER A 60 -14.26 1.41 -7.99
CA SER A 60 -13.37 1.71 -6.86
C SER A 60 -12.71 0.45 -6.25
N GLY A 61 -13.39 -0.69 -6.28
CA GLY A 61 -12.82 -1.95 -5.80
C GLY A 61 -11.78 -2.52 -6.77
N LEU A 62 -12.01 -2.36 -8.08
CA LEU A 62 -11.07 -2.75 -9.12
C LEU A 62 -9.82 -1.87 -9.10
N GLU A 63 -9.97 -0.55 -8.99
CA GLU A 63 -8.85 0.40 -8.83
C GLU A 63 -7.99 0.02 -7.60
N LEU A 64 -8.63 -0.32 -6.49
CA LEU A 64 -7.95 -0.76 -5.28
C LEU A 64 -7.19 -2.09 -5.47
N ALA A 65 -7.80 -3.04 -6.18
CA ALA A 65 -7.15 -4.32 -6.50
C ALA A 65 -5.95 -4.13 -7.43
N LEU A 66 -6.08 -3.28 -8.45
CA LEU A 66 -5.03 -3.01 -9.43
C LEU A 66 -3.86 -2.24 -8.82
N SER A 67 -4.12 -1.26 -7.95
CA SER A 67 -3.08 -0.48 -7.27
C SER A 67 -2.29 -1.28 -6.23
N LEU A 68 -2.88 -2.35 -5.67
CA LEU A 68 -2.20 -3.25 -4.74
C LEU A 68 -1.04 -3.99 -5.41
N VAL A 69 -1.21 -4.41 -6.66
CA VAL A 69 -0.22 -5.21 -7.40
C VAL A 69 1.13 -4.49 -7.52
N PRO A 70 1.22 -3.28 -8.09
CA PRO A 70 2.50 -2.57 -8.18
C PRO A 70 3.05 -2.22 -6.80
N MET A 71 2.22 -1.97 -5.78
CA MET A 71 2.68 -1.75 -4.41
C MET A 71 3.41 -2.97 -3.86
N VAL A 72 2.81 -4.17 -3.94
CA VAL A 72 3.42 -5.40 -3.42
C VAL A 72 4.65 -5.79 -4.24
N VAL A 73 4.54 -5.80 -5.57
CA VAL A 73 5.63 -6.21 -6.47
C VAL A 73 6.85 -5.30 -6.29
N SER A 74 6.67 -3.98 -6.30
CA SER A 74 7.78 -3.05 -6.08
C SER A 74 8.43 -3.22 -4.70
N GLY A 75 7.67 -3.59 -3.67
CA GLY A 75 8.20 -3.89 -2.34
C GLY A 75 9.22 -5.03 -2.36
N TYR A 76 8.96 -6.09 -3.13
CA TYR A 76 9.93 -7.17 -3.36
C TYR A 76 11.11 -6.72 -4.22
N LEU A 77 10.85 -5.95 -5.28
CA LEU A 77 11.90 -5.48 -6.19
C LEU A 77 12.91 -4.56 -5.49
N ILE A 78 12.49 -3.77 -4.50
CA ILE A 78 13.39 -2.98 -3.65
C ILE A 78 14.39 -3.86 -2.90
N GLN A 79 13.99 -5.07 -2.46
CA GLN A 79 14.83 -5.96 -1.66
C GLN A 79 15.93 -6.64 -2.49
N ILE A 80 15.66 -6.88 -3.78
CA ILE A 80 16.58 -7.61 -4.68
C ILE A 80 17.30 -6.70 -5.68
N ALA A 81 16.97 -5.42 -5.74
CA ALA A 81 17.63 -4.46 -6.61
C ALA A 81 19.08 -4.21 -6.15
N VAL A 82 20.04 -4.58 -7.00
CA VAL A 82 21.47 -4.34 -6.78
C VAL A 82 21.87 -2.94 -7.22
N ASP A 83 21.34 -2.49 -8.36
CA ASP A 83 21.61 -1.17 -8.91
C ASP A 83 20.83 -0.06 -8.17
N LEU A 84 21.52 1.04 -7.86
CA LEU A 84 20.94 2.15 -7.12
C LEU A 84 19.82 2.85 -7.89
N GLY A 85 19.95 2.98 -9.21
CA GLY A 85 18.95 3.60 -10.08
C GLY A 85 17.66 2.78 -10.08
N TRP A 86 17.76 1.47 -10.28
CA TRP A 86 16.62 0.57 -10.17
C TRP A 86 15.97 0.60 -8.80
N ARG A 87 16.77 0.57 -7.73
CA ARG A 87 16.25 0.66 -6.36
C ARG A 87 15.46 1.97 -6.15
N GLN A 88 15.96 3.10 -6.64
CA GLN A 88 15.28 4.39 -6.53
C GLN A 88 13.95 4.41 -7.31
N ILE A 89 13.94 3.86 -8.53
CA ILE A 89 12.70 3.72 -9.33
C ILE A 89 11.67 2.91 -8.55
N TRP A 90 12.05 1.75 -8.01
CA TRP A 90 11.12 0.90 -7.27
C TRP A 90 10.61 1.55 -5.99
N VAL A 91 11.43 2.34 -5.30
CA VAL A 91 10.97 3.16 -4.15
C VAL A 91 9.89 4.15 -4.59
N ILE A 92 10.08 4.87 -5.69
CA ILE A 92 9.08 5.84 -6.20
C ILE A 92 7.79 5.12 -6.57
N VAL A 93 7.87 4.01 -7.31
CA VAL A 93 6.72 3.18 -7.69
C VAL A 93 5.98 2.68 -6.44
N HIS A 94 6.71 2.17 -5.46
CA HIS A 94 6.14 1.64 -4.22
C HIS A 94 5.39 2.71 -3.44
N LEU A 95 5.99 3.90 -3.27
CA LEU A 95 5.37 5.01 -2.56
C LEU A 95 4.14 5.54 -3.29
N ALA A 96 4.23 5.74 -4.61
CA ALA A 96 3.11 6.22 -5.41
C ALA A 96 1.92 5.25 -5.36
N ALA A 97 2.19 3.95 -5.55
CA ALA A 97 1.17 2.90 -5.44
C ALA A 97 0.58 2.82 -4.02
N SER A 98 1.40 2.97 -2.98
CA SER A 98 0.93 2.97 -1.58
C SER A 98 -0.03 4.10 -1.28
N VAL A 99 0.30 5.33 -1.72
CA VAL A 99 -0.57 6.50 -1.54
C VAL A 99 -1.88 6.32 -2.28
N LEU A 100 -1.82 5.88 -3.54
CA LEU A 100 -3.01 5.60 -4.36
C LEU A 100 -3.89 4.54 -3.68
N TRP A 101 -3.29 3.45 -3.21
CA TRP A 101 -4.00 2.35 -2.56
C TRP A 101 -4.68 2.79 -1.26
N ILE A 102 -3.98 3.53 -0.39
CA ILE A 102 -4.56 4.04 0.87
C ILE A 102 -5.73 4.99 0.58
N ALA A 103 -5.56 5.94 -0.34
CA ALA A 103 -6.61 6.87 -0.71
C ALA A 103 -7.82 6.14 -1.30
N GLY A 104 -7.58 5.21 -2.24
CA GLY A 104 -8.60 4.35 -2.83
C GLY A 104 -9.34 3.51 -1.79
N TYR A 105 -8.63 2.93 -0.82
CA TYR A 105 -9.21 2.15 0.28
C TYR A 105 -10.15 2.99 1.12
N LEU A 106 -9.71 4.17 1.55
CA LEU A 106 -10.53 5.09 2.34
C LEU A 106 -11.79 5.50 1.57
N VAL A 107 -11.67 5.87 0.29
CA VAL A 107 -12.80 6.23 -0.56
C VAL A 107 -13.76 5.04 -0.72
N HIS A 108 -13.25 3.84 -0.97
CA HIS A 108 -14.06 2.63 -1.11
C HIS A 108 -14.87 2.34 0.17
N GLN A 109 -14.22 2.42 1.33
CA GLN A 109 -14.85 2.18 2.63
C GLN A 109 -15.88 3.25 2.99
N LEU A 110 -15.57 4.53 2.75
CA LEU A 110 -16.51 5.63 3.01
C LEU A 110 -17.76 5.54 2.13
N ARG A 111 -17.59 5.18 0.84
CA ARG A 111 -18.73 4.94 -0.08
C ARG A 111 -19.58 3.76 0.34
N ALA A 112 -18.95 2.68 0.81
CA ALA A 112 -19.66 1.51 1.33
C ALA A 112 -20.46 1.84 2.60
N ARG A 113 -19.88 2.61 3.53
CA ARG A 113 -20.54 3.06 4.77
C ARG A 113 -21.74 3.97 4.50
N LYS A 114 -21.57 4.99 3.65
CA LYS A 114 -22.68 5.90 3.25
C LYS A 114 -23.86 5.15 2.66
N THR A 115 -23.60 4.10 1.88
CA THR A 115 -24.66 3.29 1.27
C THR A 115 -25.46 2.52 2.32
N ARG A 116 -24.82 1.99 3.37
CA ARG A 116 -25.50 1.26 4.45
C ARG A 116 -26.35 2.16 5.36
N ALA A 117 -25.89 3.39 5.61
CA ALA A 117 -26.61 4.35 6.44
C ALA A 117 -27.82 4.98 5.75
N GLY A 118 -27.87 4.97 4.41
CA GLY A 118 -29.04 5.46 3.65
C GLY A 118 -30.08 4.39 3.33
N SER A 119 -29.89 3.15 3.79
CA SER A 119 -30.81 2.01 3.61
C SER A 119 -31.48 1.55 4.92
N SER A 120 -31.31 2.32 5.99
CA SER A 120 -31.93 2.16 7.31
C SER A 120 -32.91 3.29 7.56
#